data_AF-A0A418DPR4-F1
#
_entry.id   AF-A0A418DPR4-F1
#
_cell.length_a   1.000
_cell.length_b   1.000
_cell.length_c   1.000
_cell.angle_alpha   90.00
_cell.angle_beta   90.00
_cell.angle_gamma   90.00
#
_symmetry.space_group_name_H-M   'P 1'
#
loop_
_entity.id
_entity.type
_entity.pdbx_description
1 polymer ?
#
loop_
_entity_poly.entity_id
_entity_poly.type
_entity_poly.pdbx_seq_one_letter_code
_entity_poly.pdbx_strand_id
1 'polypeptide(L)'
;MMHVWPIAAALASAVRGIPLPSCGHWTPDFPADRHYNTTPTISTDKLNVHLIPHTHDDPGWLLTVDQYFTQEVDYILDTVVTELQKDPNRRFMYVEQAFFQRWYGQTSLIYTPLKDFKQLVKNGQLDLSANGGWVMHDEATPHYTTMLDQTAFGHKFLLDEFGVIPRIGWQIDPFGHSSTQGSLLSAGIGFDALYFSRIDYQDYEKRKKDNTLGT
;
A
#
# COMPACT_ATOMS: atom_id res chain seq x y z
N MET A 1 -40.65 -48.89 13.40
CA MET A 1 -40.52 -47.84 12.37
C MET A 1 -39.92 -46.61 13.04
N MET A 2 -38.68 -46.28 12.71
CA MET A 2 -38.10 -44.97 13.00
C MET A 2 -37.40 -44.54 11.71
N HIS A 3 -37.98 -43.56 11.03
CA HIS A 3 -37.45 -43.03 9.79
C HIS A 3 -36.20 -42.22 10.09
N VAL A 4 -35.10 -42.63 9.46
CA VAL A 4 -33.87 -41.85 9.37
C VAL A 4 -34.09 -40.77 8.29
N TRP A 5 -33.95 -39.50 8.65
CA TRP A 5 -33.85 -38.40 7.68
C TRP A 5 -32.42 -37.88 7.70
N PRO A 6 -31.72 -37.81 6.55
CA PRO A 6 -30.44 -37.12 6.48
C PRO A 6 -30.70 -35.61 6.47
N ILE A 7 -30.12 -34.88 7.42
CA ILE A 7 -30.07 -33.42 7.34
C ILE A 7 -28.97 -33.08 6.33
N ALA A 8 -29.40 -32.81 5.10
CA ALA A 8 -28.53 -32.23 4.07
C ALA A 8 -28.15 -30.80 4.49
N ALA A 9 -26.85 -30.51 4.43
CA ALA A 9 -26.30 -29.18 4.60
C ALA A 9 -26.78 -28.27 3.47
N ALA A 10 -27.39 -27.13 3.82
CA ALA A 10 -27.65 -26.03 2.90
C ALA A 10 -27.53 -24.71 3.66
N LEU A 11 -26.33 -24.15 3.69
CA LEU A 11 -26.11 -22.73 3.91
C LEU A 11 -25.12 -22.23 2.84
N ALA A 12 -25.62 -22.13 1.61
CA ALA A 12 -25.04 -21.20 0.66
C ALA A 12 -25.47 -19.79 1.09
N SER A 13 -24.63 -19.11 1.87
CA SER A 13 -24.77 -17.67 2.07
C SER A 13 -24.42 -17.00 0.73
N ALA A 14 -25.44 -16.75 -0.09
CA ALA A 14 -25.31 -15.88 -1.23
C ALA A 14 -25.16 -14.46 -0.69
N VAL A 15 -23.91 -14.02 -0.52
CA VAL A 15 -23.58 -12.61 -0.39
C VAL A 15 -24.05 -11.97 -1.70
N ARG A 16 -25.22 -11.33 -1.67
CA ARG A 16 -25.68 -10.50 -2.78
C ARG A 16 -24.73 -9.32 -2.87
N GLY A 17 -23.73 -9.45 -3.74
CA GLY A 17 -22.88 -8.33 -4.13
C GLY A 17 -23.76 -7.17 -4.57
N ILE A 18 -23.46 -5.99 -4.08
CA ILE A 18 -24.05 -4.74 -4.57
C ILE A 18 -23.86 -4.73 -6.10
N PRO A 19 -24.92 -4.53 -6.91
CA PRO A 19 -24.77 -4.46 -8.35
C PRO A 19 -23.83 -3.30 -8.67
N LEU A 20 -22.71 -3.61 -9.35
CA LEU A 20 -21.85 -2.56 -9.89
C LEU A 20 -22.70 -1.66 -10.80
N PRO A 21 -22.48 -0.33 -10.81
CA PRO A 21 -23.18 0.58 -11.72
C PRO A 21 -23.11 0.04 -13.15
N SER A 22 -24.21 0.05 -13.89
CA SER A 22 -24.21 -0.44 -15.26
C SER A 22 -23.30 0.46 -16.11
N CYS A 23 -22.09 0.00 -16.41
CA CYS A 23 -21.17 0.64 -17.34
C CYS A 23 -21.66 0.48 -18.78
N GLY A 24 -22.87 0.95 -19.12
CA GLY A 24 -23.46 0.82 -20.45
C GLY A 24 -23.37 -0.60 -21.05
N HIS A 25 -23.22 -0.67 -22.38
CA HIS A 25 -23.08 -1.90 -23.19
C HIS A 25 -21.78 -2.70 -22.96
N TRP A 26 -21.04 -2.48 -21.87
CA TRP A 26 -19.81 -3.22 -21.61
C TRP A 26 -20.12 -4.60 -21.03
N THR A 27 -19.93 -5.64 -21.87
CA THR A 27 -19.90 -7.03 -21.44
C THR A 27 -18.45 -7.47 -21.32
N PRO A 28 -17.89 -7.66 -20.10
CA PRO A 28 -16.52 -8.14 -19.95
C PRO A 28 -16.37 -9.52 -20.56
N ASP A 29 -15.36 -9.68 -21.42
CA ASP A 29 -14.93 -10.98 -21.92
C ASP A 29 -13.78 -11.48 -21.04
N PHE A 30 -14.07 -12.44 -20.18
CA PHE A 30 -13.08 -13.03 -19.28
C PHE A 30 -12.48 -14.27 -19.93
N PRO A 31 -11.16 -14.49 -19.79
CA PRO A 31 -10.53 -15.70 -20.32
C PRO A 31 -11.16 -16.96 -19.69
N ALA A 32 -11.59 -17.90 -20.53
CA ALA A 32 -12.34 -19.09 -20.11
C ALA A 32 -11.55 -20.00 -19.15
N ASP A 33 -10.22 -19.96 -19.23
CA ASP A 33 -9.28 -20.71 -18.39
C ASP A 33 -8.81 -19.92 -17.15
N ARG A 34 -9.31 -18.68 -16.97
CA ARG A 34 -8.91 -17.74 -15.90
C ARG A 34 -7.43 -17.35 -15.92
N HIS A 35 -6.73 -17.53 -17.04
CA HIS A 35 -5.37 -17.01 -17.23
C HIS A 35 -5.42 -15.58 -17.80
N TYR A 36 -4.93 -14.62 -17.03
CA TYR A 36 -4.90 -13.21 -17.41
C TYR A 36 -3.51 -12.83 -17.94
N ASN A 37 -3.45 -12.01 -18.98
CA ASN A 37 -2.21 -11.37 -19.37
C ASN A 37 -1.93 -10.21 -18.41
N THR A 38 -1.03 -10.43 -17.45
CA THR A 38 -0.64 -9.44 -16.44
C THR A 38 0.57 -8.61 -16.84
N THR A 39 1.12 -8.82 -18.04
CA THR A 39 2.29 -8.08 -18.52
C THR A 39 1.96 -6.61 -18.70
N PRO A 40 2.65 -5.68 -18.01
CA PRO A 40 2.38 -4.26 -18.15
C PRO A 40 2.84 -3.75 -19.52
N THR A 41 2.03 -2.90 -20.14
CA THR A 41 2.38 -2.20 -21.38
C THR A 41 1.98 -0.74 -21.27
N ILE A 42 2.87 0.17 -21.70
CA ILE A 42 2.54 1.58 -21.87
C ILE A 42 2.08 1.81 -23.31
N SER A 43 0.93 2.44 -23.46
CA SER A 43 0.38 2.86 -24.74
C SER A 43 0.56 4.37 -24.93
N THR A 44 0.93 4.81 -26.13
CA THR A 44 1.06 6.22 -26.48
C THR A 44 -0.24 6.84 -27.00
N ASP A 45 -1.24 6.00 -27.29
CA ASP A 45 -2.52 6.35 -27.92
C ASP A 45 -3.74 6.13 -27.01
N LYS A 46 -3.54 5.57 -25.80
CA LYS A 46 -4.59 5.28 -24.83
C LYS A 46 -4.24 5.84 -23.46
N LEU A 47 -5.26 5.93 -22.59
CA LEU A 47 -5.05 6.20 -21.18
C LEU A 47 -4.27 5.03 -20.54
N ASN A 48 -3.17 5.35 -19.88
CA ASN A 48 -2.44 4.41 -19.04
C ASN A 48 -2.99 4.48 -17.62
N VAL A 49 -3.44 3.33 -17.10
CA VAL A 49 -3.98 3.22 -15.74
C VAL A 49 -2.96 2.50 -14.87
N HIS A 50 -2.37 3.23 -13.93
CA HIS A 50 -1.42 2.67 -12.95
C HIS A 50 -2.20 2.18 -11.73
N LEU A 51 -2.29 0.86 -11.57
CA LEU A 51 -2.81 0.25 -10.35
C LEU A 51 -1.65 0.13 -9.36
N ILE A 52 -1.77 0.79 -8.20
CA ILE A 52 -0.76 0.79 -7.15
C ILE A 52 -1.33 0.05 -5.92
N PRO A 53 -1.16 -1.28 -5.82
CA PRO A 53 -1.57 -2.01 -4.63
C PRO A 53 -0.74 -1.58 -3.42
N HIS A 54 -1.42 -1.23 -2.34
CA HIS A 54 -0.81 -0.85 -1.08
C HIS A 54 -1.71 -1.28 0.09
N THR A 55 -1.17 -1.23 1.29
CA THR A 55 -1.93 -1.25 2.55
C THR A 55 -1.76 0.08 3.26
N HIS A 56 -2.62 0.36 4.24
CA HIS A 56 -2.45 1.48 5.15
C HIS A 56 -2.50 0.92 6.56
N ASP A 57 -1.33 0.88 7.20
CA ASP A 57 -1.17 0.22 8.48
C ASP A 57 -0.85 1.27 9.55
N ASP A 58 -1.87 1.70 10.30
CA ASP A 58 -1.69 2.68 11.38
C ASP A 58 -0.84 2.12 12.52
N PRO A 59 0.32 2.73 12.87
CA PRO A 59 1.14 2.30 14.01
C PRO A 59 0.55 2.69 15.37
N GLY A 60 -0.72 2.33 15.60
CA GLY A 60 -1.55 2.73 16.72
C GLY A 60 -2.69 3.66 16.30
N TRP A 61 -3.93 3.21 16.50
CA TRP A 61 -5.15 4.00 16.28
C TRP A 61 -6.29 3.45 17.15
N LEU A 62 -7.06 2.47 16.65
CA LEU A 62 -8.08 1.78 17.46
C LEU A 62 -7.47 0.67 18.31
N LEU A 63 -6.42 0.03 17.79
CA LEU A 63 -5.58 -0.94 18.50
C LEU A 63 -4.18 -0.36 18.73
N THR A 64 -3.44 -0.95 19.65
CA THR A 64 -2.02 -0.61 19.82
C THR A 64 -1.20 -1.13 18.64
N VAL A 65 0.01 -0.60 18.47
CA VAL A 65 0.94 -1.07 17.43
C VAL A 65 1.17 -2.58 17.52
N ASP A 66 1.39 -3.16 18.70
CA ASP A 66 1.66 -4.60 18.81
C ASP A 66 0.41 -5.45 18.57
N GLN A 67 -0.77 -4.92 18.90
CA GLN A 67 -2.04 -5.58 18.61
C GLN A 67 -2.32 -5.64 17.11
N TYR A 68 -2.13 -4.53 16.38
CA TYR A 68 -2.25 -4.54 14.92
C TYR A 68 -1.21 -5.46 14.29
N PHE A 69 0.03 -5.40 14.78
CA PHE A 69 1.11 -6.22 14.23
C PHE A 69 0.78 -7.71 14.27
N THR A 70 0.30 -8.21 15.42
CA THR A 70 0.04 -9.63 15.66
C THR A 70 -1.30 -10.14 15.15
N GLN A 71 -2.25 -9.24 14.87
CA GLN A 71 -3.58 -9.63 14.39
C GLN A 71 -3.72 -9.48 12.88
N GLU A 72 -2.99 -8.55 12.26
CA GLU A 72 -3.22 -8.15 10.87
C GLU A 72 -1.92 -8.01 10.08
N VAL A 73 -0.97 -7.17 10.54
CA VAL A 73 0.12 -6.70 9.68
C VAL A 73 1.16 -7.78 9.35
N ASP A 74 1.47 -8.67 10.29
CA ASP A 74 2.36 -9.81 10.02
C ASP A 74 1.80 -10.72 8.91
N TYR A 75 0.51 -11.01 8.97
CA TYR A 75 -0.22 -11.79 7.98
C TYR A 75 -0.30 -11.07 6.63
N ILE A 76 -0.50 -9.74 6.62
CA ILE A 76 -0.46 -8.94 5.38
C ILE A 76 0.91 -9.09 4.71
N LEU A 77 2.01 -8.91 5.44
CA LEU A 77 3.35 -8.99 4.87
C LEU A 77 3.67 -10.40 4.36
N ASP A 78 3.32 -11.45 5.11
CA ASP A 78 3.52 -12.85 4.70
C ASP A 78 2.73 -13.20 3.43
N THR A 79 1.48 -12.75 3.34
CA THR A 79 0.63 -13.02 2.18
C THR A 79 1.04 -12.20 0.96
N VAL A 80 1.50 -10.96 1.13
CA VAL A 80 2.08 -10.17 0.03
C VAL A 80 3.28 -10.88 -0.57
N VAL A 81 4.22 -11.36 0.24
CA VAL A 81 5.39 -12.12 -0.25
C VAL A 81 4.92 -13.34 -1.06
N THR A 82 4.00 -14.12 -0.49
CA THR A 82 3.45 -15.32 -1.13
C THR A 82 2.74 -15.01 -2.45
N GLU A 83 1.96 -13.93 -2.51
CA GLU A 83 1.21 -13.56 -3.72
C GLU A 83 2.10 -12.95 -4.81
N LEU A 84 3.13 -12.18 -4.44
CA LEU A 84 4.07 -11.63 -5.41
C LEU A 84 4.90 -12.74 -6.08
N GLN A 85 5.23 -13.82 -5.37
CA GLN A 85 5.95 -14.96 -5.96
C GLN A 85 5.16 -15.70 -7.06
N LYS A 86 3.83 -15.61 -7.05
CA LYS A 86 2.98 -16.34 -8.02
C LYS A 86 2.96 -15.72 -9.41
N ASP A 87 3.32 -14.44 -9.56
CA ASP A 87 3.33 -13.75 -10.84
C ASP A 87 4.36 -12.60 -10.82
N PRO A 88 5.41 -12.65 -11.67
CA PRO A 88 6.47 -11.63 -11.70
C PRO A 88 5.99 -10.23 -12.10
N ASN A 89 4.78 -10.10 -12.65
CA ASN A 89 4.19 -8.81 -13.02
C ASN A 89 3.43 -8.15 -11.87
N ARG A 90 3.14 -8.87 -10.78
CA ARG A 90 2.47 -8.26 -9.61
C ARG A 90 3.39 -7.25 -8.94
N ARG A 91 2.78 -6.21 -8.39
CA ARG A 91 3.43 -5.13 -7.67
C ARG A 91 2.71 -4.88 -6.34
N PHE A 92 3.46 -4.47 -5.32
CA PHE A 92 2.92 -4.00 -4.06
C PHE A 92 3.84 -2.92 -3.49
N MET A 93 3.27 -1.89 -2.87
CA MET A 93 4.00 -0.82 -2.20
C MET A 93 3.73 -0.86 -0.71
N TYR A 94 4.78 -0.71 0.10
CA TYR A 94 4.69 -0.72 1.56
C TYR A 94 5.49 0.43 2.16
N VAL A 95 4.94 1.16 3.15
CA VAL A 95 5.50 2.46 3.55
C VAL A 95 5.84 2.61 5.04
N GLU A 96 5.13 1.97 5.97
CA GLU A 96 5.31 2.18 7.42
C GLU A 96 6.44 1.34 8.05
N GLN A 97 7.62 1.93 8.25
CA GLN A 97 8.78 1.18 8.73
C GLN A 97 8.64 0.62 10.15
N ALA A 98 7.77 1.21 10.99
CA ALA A 98 7.49 0.68 12.32
C ALA A 98 7.08 -0.79 12.28
N PHE A 99 6.18 -1.16 11.37
CA PHE A 99 5.74 -2.54 11.23
C PHE A 99 6.71 -3.37 10.42
N PHE A 100 7.22 -2.82 9.32
CA PHE A 100 8.14 -3.56 8.47
C PHE A 100 9.40 -4.01 9.21
N GLN A 101 10.02 -3.13 10.01
CA GLN A 101 11.22 -3.49 10.77
C GLN A 101 10.92 -4.52 11.88
N ARG A 102 9.72 -4.50 12.48
CA ARG A 102 9.27 -5.54 13.42
C ARG A 102 9.17 -6.90 12.72
N TRP A 103 8.45 -6.96 11.59
CA TRP A 103 8.31 -8.18 10.79
C TRP A 103 9.67 -8.69 10.32
N TYR A 104 10.49 -7.81 9.74
CA TYR A 104 11.82 -8.15 9.25
C TYR A 104 12.73 -8.71 10.36
N GLY A 105 12.68 -8.11 11.55
CA GLY A 105 13.42 -8.57 12.73
C GLY A 105 13.01 -9.97 13.17
N GLN A 106 11.71 -10.27 13.22
CA GLN A 106 11.20 -11.61 13.58
C GLN A 106 11.53 -12.65 12.50
N THR A 107 11.30 -12.30 11.23
CA THR A 107 11.51 -13.17 10.07
C THR A 107 13.00 -13.46 9.82
N SER A 108 13.92 -12.59 10.25
CA SER A 108 15.36 -12.86 10.15
C SER A 108 15.82 -14.12 10.91
N LEU A 109 14.98 -14.65 11.81
CA LEU A 109 15.19 -15.92 12.51
C LEU A 109 14.77 -17.16 11.68
N ILE A 110 14.03 -16.96 10.58
CA ILE A 110 13.53 -17.99 9.67
C ILE A 110 14.09 -17.68 8.26
N TYR A 111 15.12 -18.41 7.84
CA TYR A 111 15.98 -18.01 6.69
C TYR A 111 15.27 -17.86 5.33
N THR A 112 14.16 -18.59 5.09
CA THR A 112 13.56 -18.71 3.75
C THR A 112 12.76 -17.48 3.31
N PRO A 113 11.78 -16.96 4.09
CA PRO A 113 11.00 -15.79 3.67
C PRO A 113 11.84 -14.52 3.47
N LEU A 114 12.94 -14.37 4.20
CA LEU A 114 13.83 -13.21 4.10
C LEU A 114 14.52 -13.10 2.73
N LYS A 115 15.01 -14.23 2.20
CA LYS A 115 15.68 -14.27 0.90
C LYS A 115 14.70 -13.91 -0.22
N ASP A 116 13.49 -14.46 -0.13
CA ASP A 116 12.43 -14.23 -1.09
C ASP A 116 12.01 -12.75 -1.08
N PHE A 117 11.83 -12.18 0.11
CA PHE A 117 11.53 -10.76 0.29
C PHE A 117 12.60 -9.85 -0.34
N LYS A 118 13.89 -10.06 -0.02
CA LYS A 118 14.98 -9.26 -0.62
C LYS A 118 15.01 -9.37 -2.15
N GLN A 119 14.66 -10.55 -2.69
CA GLN A 119 14.58 -10.75 -4.13
C GLN A 119 13.39 -10.01 -4.76
N LEU A 120 12.25 -9.93 -4.08
CA LEU A 120 11.07 -9.17 -4.50
C LEU A 120 11.32 -7.64 -4.47
N VAL A 121 12.11 -7.15 -3.51
CA VAL A 121 12.54 -5.74 -3.53
C VAL A 121 13.50 -5.50 -4.70
N LYS A 122 14.51 -6.38 -4.87
CA LYS A 122 15.52 -6.24 -5.91
C LYS A 122 14.95 -6.29 -7.33
N ASN A 123 13.91 -7.09 -7.57
CA ASN A 123 13.27 -7.18 -8.89
C ASN A 123 12.14 -6.16 -9.09
N GLY A 124 11.89 -5.30 -8.10
CA GLY A 124 10.89 -4.23 -8.16
C GLY A 124 9.44 -4.71 -8.03
N GLN A 125 9.20 -5.95 -7.60
CA GLN A 125 7.85 -6.41 -7.29
C GLN A 125 7.31 -5.81 -5.98
N LEU A 126 8.20 -5.63 -5.01
CA LEU A 126 7.88 -4.98 -3.75
C LEU A 126 8.60 -3.64 -3.68
N ASP A 127 7.83 -2.56 -3.69
CA ASP A 127 8.31 -1.19 -3.68
C ASP A 127 8.37 -0.64 -2.26
N LEU A 128 9.58 -0.30 -1.81
CA LEU A 128 9.88 0.36 -0.53
C LEU A 128 10.35 1.81 -0.72
N SER A 129 10.20 2.38 -1.92
CA SER A 129 10.71 3.71 -2.29
C SER A 129 9.75 4.86 -2.00
N ALA A 130 8.57 4.56 -1.42
CA ALA A 130 7.57 5.54 -1.03
C ALA A 130 7.53 5.74 0.49
N ASN A 131 7.49 7.01 0.89
CA ASN A 131 7.56 7.55 2.26
C ASN A 131 8.77 7.01 3.05
N GLY A 132 8.70 5.77 3.54
CA GLY A 132 9.81 5.09 4.20
C GLY A 132 10.18 5.63 5.58
N GLY A 133 9.39 6.54 6.15
CA GLY A 133 9.53 6.94 7.55
C GLY A 133 9.11 5.83 8.52
N TRP A 134 9.46 6.00 9.80
CA TRP A 134 8.95 5.13 10.86
C TRP A 134 7.42 5.04 10.84
N VAL A 135 6.76 6.17 10.59
CA VAL A 135 5.31 6.30 10.45
C VAL A 135 4.96 7.25 9.30
N MET A 136 3.72 7.19 8.83
CA MET A 136 3.08 8.32 8.14
C MET A 136 2.69 9.35 9.20
N HIS A 137 3.51 10.38 9.39
CA HIS A 137 3.35 11.32 10.49
C HIS A 137 2.24 12.33 10.23
N ASP A 138 1.58 12.79 11.31
CA ASP A 138 0.72 13.98 11.27
C ASP A 138 1.52 15.19 10.76
N GLU A 139 0.83 16.14 10.13
CA GLU A 139 1.44 17.35 9.58
C GLU A 139 1.01 18.62 10.32
N ALA A 140 0.06 18.53 11.26
CA ALA A 140 -0.46 19.69 11.98
C ALA A 140 0.24 19.95 13.33
N THR A 141 0.45 18.90 14.11
CA THR A 141 0.91 18.99 15.51
C THR A 141 2.40 18.74 15.77
N PRO A 142 3.16 17.95 14.97
CA PRO A 142 4.54 17.69 15.32
C PRO A 142 5.45 18.86 14.99
N HIS A 143 6.56 18.93 15.74
CA HIS A 143 7.67 19.79 15.38
C HIS A 143 8.47 19.15 14.24
N TYR A 144 8.99 19.98 13.32
CA TYR A 144 9.71 19.49 12.13
C TYR A 144 10.91 18.60 12.47
N THR A 145 11.55 18.79 13.63
CA THR A 145 12.64 17.92 14.08
C THR A 145 12.18 16.49 14.29
N THR A 146 11.00 16.27 14.86
CA THR A 146 10.44 14.92 15.05
C THR A 146 10.03 14.29 13.73
N MET A 147 9.50 15.10 12.79
CA MET A 147 9.21 14.66 11.43
C MET A 147 10.48 14.19 10.71
N LEU A 148 11.60 14.92 10.88
CA LEU A 148 12.91 14.55 10.33
C LEU A 148 13.46 13.29 11.00
N ASP A 149 13.49 13.23 12.32
CA ASP A 149 14.08 12.11 13.07
C ASP A 149 13.40 10.78 12.73
N GLN A 150 12.07 10.74 12.73
CA GLN A 150 11.32 9.53 12.41
C GLN A 150 11.52 9.11 10.94
N THR A 151 11.67 10.09 10.02
CA THR A 151 11.91 9.83 8.59
C THR A 151 13.31 9.26 8.39
N ALA A 152 14.32 9.92 8.96
CA ALA A 152 15.71 9.52 8.87
C ALA A 152 15.95 8.13 9.47
N PHE A 153 15.27 7.81 10.57
CA PHE A 153 15.34 6.49 11.20
C PHE A 153 14.87 5.37 10.25
N GLY A 154 13.72 5.56 9.59
CA GLY A 154 13.22 4.61 8.59
C GLY A 154 14.09 4.52 7.34
N HIS A 155 14.50 5.67 6.77
CA HIS A 155 15.34 5.72 5.58
C HIS A 155 16.71 5.07 5.79
N LYS A 156 17.31 5.25 6.98
CA LYS A 156 18.61 4.64 7.31
C LYS A 156 18.54 3.12 7.20
N PHE A 157 17.49 2.51 7.73
CA PHE A 157 17.28 1.07 7.64
C PHE A 157 17.10 0.62 6.18
N LEU A 158 16.28 1.31 5.39
CA LEU A 158 16.06 0.99 3.98
C LEU A 158 17.35 1.07 3.16
N LEU A 159 18.18 2.10 3.42
CA LEU A 159 19.47 2.25 2.77
C LEU A 159 20.43 1.12 3.15
N ASP A 160 20.56 0.82 4.44
CA ASP A 160 21.51 -0.18 4.94
C ASP A 160 21.15 -1.61 4.50
N GLU A 161 19.86 -1.98 4.57
CA GLU A 161 19.42 -3.35 4.34
C GLU A 161 19.08 -3.68 2.88
N PHE A 162 18.64 -2.66 2.12
CA PHE A 162 18.11 -2.83 0.77
C PHE A 162 18.77 -1.93 -0.27
N GLY A 163 19.59 -0.95 0.14
CA GLY A 163 20.13 0.05 -0.79
C GLY A 163 19.05 0.97 -1.37
N VAL A 164 17.90 1.09 -0.70
CA VAL A 164 16.75 1.88 -1.17
C VAL A 164 16.83 3.29 -0.58
N ILE A 165 16.70 4.28 -1.47
CA ILE A 165 16.57 5.69 -1.11
C ILE A 165 15.17 6.13 -1.56
N PRO A 166 14.19 6.29 -0.65
CA PRO A 166 12.87 6.76 -1.03
C PRO A 166 12.92 8.09 -1.77
N ARG A 167 12.08 8.23 -2.80
CA ARG A 167 11.98 9.46 -3.61
C ARG A 167 10.55 9.96 -3.78
N ILE A 168 9.58 9.29 -3.15
CA ILE A 168 8.17 9.63 -3.26
C ILE A 168 7.62 9.83 -1.85
N GLY A 169 6.98 10.96 -1.58
CA GLY A 169 6.19 11.14 -0.37
C GLY A 169 4.83 10.45 -0.50
N TRP A 170 4.41 9.76 0.54
CA TRP A 170 3.11 9.08 0.61
C TRP A 170 2.41 9.45 1.91
N GLN A 171 1.59 10.50 1.85
CA GLN A 171 0.88 11.13 2.97
C GLN A 171 -0.62 11.07 2.73
N ILE A 172 -1.15 9.86 2.56
CA ILE A 172 -2.57 9.68 2.19
C ILE A 172 -3.54 9.97 3.34
N ASP A 173 -3.11 9.82 4.60
CA ASP A 173 -4.00 9.89 5.77
C ASP A 173 -3.82 11.04 6.80
N PRO A 174 -2.78 11.89 6.77
CA PRO A 174 -2.76 13.09 7.62
C PRO A 174 -3.96 14.00 7.38
N PHE A 175 -4.49 14.61 8.45
CA PHE A 175 -5.67 15.47 8.38
C PHE A 175 -5.31 16.91 7.95
N GLY A 176 -4.99 17.06 6.67
CA GLY A 176 -4.43 18.28 6.09
C GLY A 176 -2.92 18.21 5.94
N HIS A 177 -2.37 19.10 5.13
CA HIS A 177 -0.96 19.03 4.71
C HIS A 177 -0.23 20.35 4.96
N SER A 178 1.01 20.25 5.43
CA SER A 178 1.85 21.38 5.83
C SER A 178 2.80 21.81 4.72
N SER A 179 3.12 23.11 4.68
CA SER A 179 4.19 23.60 3.82
C SER A 179 5.55 23.01 4.22
N THR A 180 5.73 22.61 5.48
CA THR A 180 6.92 21.90 5.98
C THR A 180 7.10 20.55 5.27
N GLN A 181 6.04 19.75 5.14
CA GLN A 181 6.12 18.47 4.43
C GLN A 181 6.49 18.66 2.96
N GLY A 182 5.87 19.63 2.29
CA GLY A 182 6.15 19.91 0.87
C GLY A 182 7.56 20.46 0.64
N SER A 183 7.98 21.45 1.43
CA SER A 183 9.25 22.15 1.21
C SER A 183 10.45 21.42 1.80
N LEU A 184 10.38 20.97 3.05
CA LEU A 184 11.52 20.38 3.77
C LEU A 184 11.60 18.87 3.54
N LEU A 185 10.51 18.14 3.81
CA LEU A 185 10.48 16.67 3.80
C LEU A 185 10.10 16.06 2.44
N SER A 186 9.96 16.89 1.40
CA SER A 186 9.80 16.42 0.02
C SER A 186 10.86 17.09 -0.86
N ALA A 187 10.64 18.33 -1.28
CA ALA A 187 11.57 19.02 -2.20
C ALA A 187 12.98 19.16 -1.60
N GLY A 188 13.09 19.51 -0.31
CA GLY A 188 14.36 19.74 0.38
C GLY A 188 15.24 18.49 0.54
N ILE A 189 14.64 17.29 0.53
CA ILE A 189 15.37 16.01 0.58
C ILE A 189 15.43 15.30 -0.78
N GLY A 190 14.96 15.95 -1.86
CA GLY A 190 15.10 15.44 -3.24
C GLY A 190 14.04 14.41 -3.67
N PHE A 191 12.86 14.43 -3.05
CA PHE A 191 11.71 13.66 -3.53
C PHE A 191 11.21 14.22 -4.88
N ASP A 192 10.82 13.32 -5.77
CA ASP A 192 10.27 13.64 -7.09
C ASP A 192 8.77 13.97 -7.03
N ALA A 193 8.05 13.41 -6.07
CA ALA A 193 6.60 13.55 -5.93
C ALA A 193 6.16 13.44 -4.47
N LEU A 194 4.98 14.00 -4.18
CA LEU A 194 4.26 13.84 -2.93
C LEU A 194 2.80 13.52 -3.26
N TYR A 195 2.31 12.38 -2.80
CA TYR A 195 0.92 11.97 -2.94
C TYR A 195 0.21 12.09 -1.60
N PHE A 196 -1.00 12.65 -1.62
CA PHE A 196 -1.86 12.79 -0.46
C PHE A 196 -3.33 12.76 -0.85
N SER A 197 -4.23 12.53 0.11
CA SER A 197 -5.67 12.42 -0.17
C SER A 197 -6.54 13.46 0.53
N ARG A 198 -6.12 14.01 1.67
CA ARG A 198 -7.02 14.75 2.56
C ARG A 198 -6.84 16.26 2.43
N ILE A 199 -7.64 16.86 1.55
CA ILE A 199 -7.78 18.32 1.41
C ILE A 199 -9.21 18.77 1.72
N ASP A 200 -9.39 20.07 1.94
CA ASP A 200 -10.73 20.64 2.09
C ASP A 200 -11.59 20.33 0.85
N TYR A 201 -12.85 19.96 1.07
CA TYR A 201 -13.74 19.51 0.00
C TYR A 201 -14.06 20.63 -1.01
N GLN A 202 -14.06 21.90 -0.59
CA GLN A 202 -14.28 23.02 -1.51
C GLN A 202 -13.05 23.22 -2.40
N ASP A 203 -11.85 23.08 -1.82
CA ASP A 203 -10.60 23.14 -2.59
C ASP A 203 -10.48 21.95 -3.56
N TYR A 204 -10.88 20.74 -3.15
CA TYR A 204 -10.92 19.58 -4.03
C TYR A 204 -11.81 19.81 -5.26
N GLU A 205 -13.06 20.25 -5.06
CA GLU A 205 -13.98 20.51 -6.18
C GLU A 205 -13.47 21.65 -7.08
N LYS A 206 -12.85 22.67 -6.48
CA LYS A 206 -12.20 23.75 -7.24
C LYS A 206 -11.05 23.22 -8.11
N ARG A 207 -10.11 22.48 -7.53
CA ARG A 207 -8.94 21.93 -8.23
C ARG A 207 -9.31 20.92 -9.29
N LYS A 208 -10.33 20.09 -9.02
CA LYS A 208 -10.87 19.14 -9.99
C LYS A 208 -11.47 19.87 -11.20
N LYS A 209 -12.22 20.96 -10.99
CA LYS A 209 -12.76 21.79 -12.07
C LYS A 209 -11.65 22.49 -12.86
N ASP A 210 -10.63 22.97 -12.16
CA ASP A 210 -9.53 23.74 -12.73
C ASP A 210 -8.40 22.85 -13.30
N ASN A 211 -8.49 21.52 -13.16
CA ASN A 211 -7.44 20.54 -13.49
C ASN A 211 -6.09 20.80 -12.79
N THR A 212 -6.12 21.18 -11.52
CA THR A 212 -4.94 21.55 -10.70
C THR A 212 -4.74 20.64 -9.47
N LEU A 213 -5.11 19.36 -9.60
CA LEU A 213 -4.88 18.34 -8.58
C LEU A 213 -3.43 17.81 -8.56
N GLY A 214 -2.73 17.82 -9.71
CA GLY A 214 -1.40 17.21 -9.86
C GLY A 214 -0.31 18.19 -10.34
N THR A 215 -0.47 19.48 -10.08
CA THR A 215 0.50 20.53 -10.45
C THR A 215 1.56 20.73 -9.39
#